data_AF-A0A8T1TQF9-F1
#
_entry.id   AF-A0A8T1TQF9-F1
#
_cell.length_a   1.000
_cell.length_b   1.000
_cell.length_c   1.000
_cell.angle_alpha   90.00
_cell.angle_beta   90.00
_cell.angle_gamma   90.00
#
_symmetry.space_group_name_H-M   'P 1'
#
loop_
_entity.id
_entity.type
_entity.pdbx_description
1 polymer ?
#
loop_
_entity_poly.entity_id
_entity_poly.type
_entity_poly.pdbx_seq_one_letter_code
_entity_poly.pdbx_strand_id
1 'polypeptide(L)'
;MFAALVADMLDSPGIGQVEARRMTVKELFATAYNAIPIHKEALPEARKRFPTLTAADAAGLLALFDQFYVQKEGTYSDWTVRATAIGHELLTTKWAFKEIIRKMSSKHKWAHAPVLNQ
;
A
#
# COMPACT_ATOMS: atom_id res chain seq x y z
N MET A 1 7.24 -13.52 0.91
CA MET A 1 7.38 -12.05 0.77
C MET A 1 6.67 -11.29 1.88
N PHE A 2 5.36 -11.47 2.09
CA PHE A 2 4.64 -10.72 3.13
C PHE A 2 5.15 -10.99 4.56
N ALA A 3 5.13 -12.24 5.02
CA ALA A 3 5.60 -12.59 6.37
C ALA A 3 7.08 -12.23 6.59
N ALA A 4 7.90 -12.38 5.55
CA ALA A 4 9.31 -11.98 5.58
C ALA A 4 9.47 -10.46 5.74
N LEU A 5 8.66 -9.66 5.05
CA LEU A 5 8.67 -8.19 5.20
C LEU A 5 8.18 -7.77 6.59
N VAL A 6 7.15 -8.42 7.13
CA VAL A 6 6.68 -8.15 8.51
C VAL A 6 7.78 -8.44 9.52
N ALA A 7 8.41 -9.63 9.44
CA ALA A 7 9.52 -10.00 10.32
C ALA A 7 10.70 -9.03 10.18
N ASP A 8 11.09 -8.73 8.93
CA ASP A 8 12.18 -7.78 8.65
C ASP A 8 11.89 -6.39 9.23
N MET A 9 10.63 -5.92 9.19
CA MET A 9 10.24 -4.62 9.73
C MET A 9 10.13 -4.58 11.26
N LEU A 10 9.91 -5.71 11.93
CA LEU A 10 9.97 -5.82 13.39
C LEU A 10 11.42 -5.70 13.90
N ASP A 11 12.40 -6.04 13.07
CA ASP A 11 13.81 -5.89 13.39
C ASP A 11 14.31 -4.44 13.17
N SER A 12 15.26 -4.02 14.02
CA SER A 12 15.90 -2.71 13.91
C SER A 12 16.60 -2.55 12.56
N PRO A 13 16.33 -1.48 11.78
CA PRO A 13 16.86 -1.36 10.43
C PRO A 13 18.37 -1.08 10.43
N GLY A 14 19.12 -1.94 9.76
CA GLY A 14 20.49 -1.67 9.33
C GLY A 14 20.56 -0.77 8.08
N ILE A 15 21.76 -0.29 7.76
CA ILE A 15 22.01 0.52 6.55
C ILE A 15 21.69 -0.33 5.31
N GLY A 16 20.83 0.18 4.42
CA GLY A 16 20.40 -0.51 3.19
C GLY A 16 19.12 -1.34 3.30
N GLN A 17 18.69 -1.68 4.52
CA GLN A 17 17.48 -2.49 4.75
C GLN A 17 16.19 -1.74 4.39
N VAL A 18 16.17 -0.41 4.54
CA VAL A 18 15.02 0.43 4.16
C VAL A 18 14.74 0.39 2.65
N GLU A 19 15.78 0.39 1.81
CA GLU A 19 15.58 0.28 0.35
C GLU A 19 15.12 -1.11 -0.06
N ALA A 20 15.65 -2.17 0.58
CA ALA A 20 15.17 -3.53 0.39
C ALA A 20 13.69 -3.67 0.77
N ARG A 21 13.28 -3.13 1.94
CA ARG A 21 11.87 -3.08 2.38
C ARG A 21 10.98 -2.37 1.36
N ARG A 22 11.43 -1.24 0.81
CA ARG A 22 10.72 -0.48 -0.24
C ARG A 22 10.54 -1.30 -1.51
N MET A 23 11.56 -2.05 -1.93
CA MET A 23 11.47 -2.93 -3.09
C MET A 23 10.49 -4.07 -2.84
N THR A 24 10.59 -4.75 -1.69
CA THR A 24 9.69 -5.86 -1.36
C THR A 24 8.23 -5.42 -1.26
N VAL A 25 7.93 -4.26 -0.65
CA VAL A 25 6.55 -3.77 -0.58
C VAL A 25 6.01 -3.36 -1.95
N LYS A 26 6.86 -2.82 -2.84
CA LYS A 26 6.48 -2.51 -4.23
C LYS A 26 6.12 -3.78 -4.98
N GLU A 27 6.91 -4.85 -4.86
CA GLU A 27 6.64 -6.12 -5.52
C GLU A 27 5.37 -6.77 -4.98
N LEU A 28 5.17 -6.79 -3.65
CA LEU A 28 3.94 -7.28 -3.03
C LEU A 28 2.71 -6.56 -3.56
N PHE A 29 2.82 -5.25 -3.77
CA PHE A 29 1.72 -4.44 -4.30
C PHE A 29 1.53 -4.70 -5.80
N ALA A 30 2.62 -4.87 -6.55
CA ALA A 30 2.57 -5.23 -7.96
C ALA A 30 1.82 -6.55 -8.19
N THR A 31 2.04 -7.56 -7.34
CA THR A 31 1.30 -8.82 -7.41
C THR A 31 -0.21 -8.60 -7.29
N ALA A 32 -0.66 -7.87 -6.26
CA ALA A 32 -2.08 -7.59 -6.06
C ALA A 32 -2.66 -6.72 -7.18
N TYR A 33 -1.91 -5.70 -7.62
CA TYR A 33 -2.32 -4.83 -8.73
C TYR A 33 -2.44 -5.59 -10.06
N ASN A 34 -1.54 -6.53 -10.33
CA ASN A 34 -1.57 -7.36 -11.54
C ASN A 34 -2.69 -8.38 -11.56
N ALA A 35 -3.17 -8.81 -10.39
CA ALA A 35 -4.32 -9.70 -10.28
C ALA A 35 -5.68 -9.01 -10.54
N ILE A 36 -5.74 -7.67 -10.62
CA ILE A 36 -6.99 -6.94 -10.84
C ILE A 36 -7.51 -7.21 -12.27
N PRO A 37 -8.74 -7.76 -12.45
CA PRO A 37 -9.28 -8.15 -13.74
C PRO A 37 -9.85 -6.94 -14.49
N ILE A 38 -8.96 -6.02 -14.90
CA ILE A 38 -9.29 -4.84 -15.71
C ILE A 38 -8.45 -4.89 -16.99
N HIS A 39 -9.05 -4.48 -18.11
CA HIS A 39 -8.34 -4.29 -19.37
C HIS A 39 -7.43 -3.05 -19.28
N LYS A 40 -6.25 -3.22 -18.67
CA LYS A 40 -5.28 -2.15 -18.44
C LYS A 40 -4.83 -1.46 -19.72
N GLU A 41 -4.86 -2.19 -20.84
CA GLU A 41 -4.52 -1.68 -22.17
C GLU A 41 -5.52 -0.64 -22.69
N ALA A 42 -6.77 -0.70 -22.25
CA ALA A 42 -7.82 0.25 -22.61
C ALA A 42 -7.79 1.53 -21.77
N LEU A 43 -6.91 1.62 -20.77
CA LEU A 43 -6.80 2.79 -19.92
C LEU A 43 -5.96 3.89 -20.58
N PRO A 44 -6.33 5.17 -20.40
CA PRO A 44 -5.48 6.28 -20.80
C PRO A 44 -4.08 6.16 -20.18
N GLU A 45 -3.03 6.54 -20.90
CA GLU A 45 -1.63 6.43 -20.45
C GLU A 45 -1.40 7.08 -19.07
N ALA A 46 -2.08 8.21 -18.82
CA ALA A 46 -2.05 8.90 -17.52
C ALA A 46 -2.53 8.04 -16.32
N ARG A 47 -3.29 6.97 -16.58
CA ARG A 47 -3.82 6.01 -15.58
C ARG A 47 -3.01 4.71 -15.53
N LYS A 48 -2.09 4.49 -16.46
CA LYS A 48 -1.10 3.40 -16.42
C LYS A 48 0.10 3.74 -15.52
N ARG A 49 -0.10 4.60 -14.51
CA ARG A 49 0.95 5.09 -13.59
C ARG A 49 1.66 3.98 -12.80
N PHE A 50 1.14 2.77 -12.82
CA PHE A 50 1.79 1.58 -12.28
C PHE A 50 2.36 0.75 -13.44
N PRO A 51 3.63 0.29 -13.40
CA PRO A 51 4.46 0.02 -12.21
C PRO A 51 5.44 1.12 -11.74
N THR A 52 5.38 2.34 -12.28
CA THR A 52 6.39 3.39 -12.05
C THR A 52 6.23 4.13 -10.70
N LEU A 53 6.06 3.41 -9.59
CA LEU A 53 6.05 4.01 -8.25
C LEU A 53 7.42 4.62 -7.93
N THR A 54 7.43 5.92 -7.62
CA THR A 54 8.63 6.64 -7.18
C THR A 54 9.12 6.13 -5.82
N ALA A 55 10.34 6.48 -5.42
CA ALA A 55 10.83 6.17 -4.07
C ALA A 55 9.94 6.76 -2.96
N ALA A 56 9.34 7.94 -3.21
CA ALA A 56 8.40 8.57 -2.29
C ALA A 56 7.08 7.78 -2.17
N ASP A 57 6.56 7.27 -3.29
CA ASP A 57 5.36 6.41 -3.28
C ASP A 57 5.63 5.11 -2.53
N ALA A 58 6.80 4.50 -2.76
CA ALA A 58 7.23 3.30 -2.07
C ALA A 58 7.37 3.52 -0.56
N ALA A 59 7.91 4.67 -0.14
CA ALA A 59 8.00 5.05 1.27
C ALA A 59 6.60 5.23 1.89
N GLY A 60 5.67 5.87 1.19
CA GLY A 60 4.28 6.00 1.65
C GLY A 60 3.57 4.65 1.78
N LEU A 61 3.78 3.76 0.80
CA LEU A 61 3.23 2.40 0.84
C LEU A 61 3.83 1.58 1.99
N LEU A 62 5.14 1.70 2.24
CA LEU A 62 5.83 1.04 3.34
C LEU A 62 5.33 1.54 4.71
N ALA A 63 5.12 2.85 4.86
CA ALA A 63 4.56 3.42 6.09
C ALA A 63 3.11 2.95 6.34
N LEU A 64 2.32 2.82 5.29
CA LEU A 64 1.00 2.21 5.39
C LEU A 64 1.13 0.72 5.75
N PHE A 65 2.08 0.01 5.17
CA PHE A 65 2.30 -1.40 5.49
C PHE A 65 2.64 -1.60 6.98
N ASP A 66 3.57 -0.80 7.50
CA ASP A 66 3.93 -0.78 8.93
C ASP A 66 2.70 -0.60 9.83
N GLN A 67 1.92 0.43 9.55
CA GLN A 67 0.75 0.81 10.36
C GLN A 67 -0.30 -0.31 10.46
N PHE A 68 -0.52 -1.09 9.39
CA PHE A 68 -1.63 -2.04 9.32
C PHE A 68 -1.21 -3.50 9.53
N TYR A 69 0.03 -3.87 9.24
CA TYR A 69 0.45 -5.27 9.22
C TYR A 69 1.58 -5.58 10.20
N VAL A 70 2.38 -4.58 10.56
CA VAL A 70 3.43 -4.73 11.58
C VAL A 70 2.86 -4.33 12.93
N GLN A 71 2.35 -3.11 13.07
CA GLN A 71 1.84 -2.59 14.35
C GLN A 71 0.49 -3.18 14.78
N LYS A 72 -0.29 -3.70 13.83
CA LYS A 72 -1.66 -4.21 14.05
C LYS A 72 -1.81 -5.70 13.74
N GLU A 73 -0.70 -6.38 13.46
CA GLU A 73 -0.69 -7.83 13.19
C GLU A 73 -1.66 -8.27 12.07
N GLY A 74 -1.87 -7.40 11.07
CA GLY A 74 -2.74 -7.69 9.95
C GLY A 74 -2.22 -8.84 9.08
N THR A 75 -3.14 -9.52 8.40
CA THR A 75 -2.81 -10.73 7.62
C THR A 75 -2.47 -10.41 6.16
N TYR A 76 -1.93 -11.41 5.45
CA TYR A 76 -1.76 -11.33 4.00
C TYR A 76 -3.10 -11.14 3.26
N SER A 77 -4.20 -11.69 3.79
CA SER A 77 -5.54 -11.49 3.20
C SER A 77 -6.00 -10.04 3.35
N ASP A 78 -5.72 -9.40 4.49
CA ASP A 78 -6.03 -7.98 4.68
C ASP A 78 -5.20 -7.11 3.73
N TRP A 79 -3.94 -7.51 3.51
CA TRP A 79 -3.07 -6.89 2.52
C TRP A 79 -3.64 -6.97 1.11
N THR A 80 -4.06 -8.15 0.64
CA THR A 80 -4.57 -8.29 -0.73
C THR A 80 -5.82 -7.44 -0.93
N VAL A 81 -6.77 -7.47 0.02
CA VAL A 81 -7.98 -6.62 -0.03
C VAL A 81 -7.61 -5.13 -0.14
N ARG A 82 -6.69 -4.66 0.69
CA ARG A 82 -6.29 -3.24 0.71
C ARG A 82 -5.50 -2.84 -0.53
N ALA A 83 -4.55 -3.67 -0.95
CA ALA A 83 -3.73 -3.43 -2.13
C ALA A 83 -4.58 -3.40 -3.40
N THR A 84 -5.55 -4.31 -3.52
CA THR A 84 -6.55 -4.31 -4.59
C THR A 84 -7.39 -3.03 -4.55
N ALA A 85 -7.85 -2.58 -3.38
CA ALA A 85 -8.60 -1.33 -3.27
C ALA A 85 -7.78 -0.09 -3.69
N ILE A 86 -6.52 0.01 -3.28
CA ILE A 86 -5.60 1.06 -3.74
C ILE A 86 -5.41 0.97 -5.26
N GLY A 87 -5.24 -0.24 -5.80
CA GLY A 87 -5.15 -0.49 -7.23
C GLY A 87 -6.40 -0.02 -8.00
N HIS A 88 -7.60 -0.32 -7.50
CA HIS A 88 -8.83 0.19 -8.08
C HIS A 88 -8.88 1.72 -8.07
N GLU A 89 -8.57 2.37 -6.95
CA GLU A 89 -8.53 3.84 -6.85
C GLU A 89 -7.55 4.47 -7.85
N LEU A 90 -6.39 3.84 -8.09
CA LEU A 90 -5.43 4.29 -9.09
C LEU A 90 -5.97 4.22 -10.52
N LEU A 91 -6.79 3.20 -10.80
CA LEU A 91 -7.33 2.95 -12.14
C LEU A 91 -8.59 3.78 -12.43
N THR A 92 -9.37 4.09 -11.41
CA THR A 92 -10.66 4.77 -11.54
C THR A 92 -10.59 6.27 -11.29
N THR A 93 -9.67 6.75 -10.44
CA THR A 93 -9.57 8.17 -10.07
C THR A 93 -8.42 8.88 -10.78
N LYS A 94 -8.44 10.22 -10.76
CA LYS A 94 -7.31 11.07 -11.20
C LYS A 94 -6.35 11.41 -10.04
N TRP A 95 -6.52 10.80 -8.86
CA TRP A 95 -5.72 11.16 -7.69
C TRP A 95 -4.26 10.70 -7.84
N ALA A 96 -3.36 11.45 -7.21
CA ALA A 96 -1.98 11.02 -7.05
C ALA A 96 -1.91 9.85 -6.06
N PHE A 97 -0.94 8.95 -6.24
CA PHE A 97 -0.74 7.79 -5.35
C PHE A 97 -0.64 8.21 -3.88
N LYS A 98 0.15 9.26 -3.57
CA LYS A 98 0.25 9.85 -2.24
C LYS A 98 -1.11 10.23 -1.61
N GLU A 99 -2.06 10.71 -2.41
CA GLU A 99 -3.38 11.14 -1.95
C GLU A 99 -4.28 9.93 -1.65
N ILE A 100 -4.15 8.87 -2.44
CA ILE A 100 -4.83 7.58 -2.19
C ILE A 100 -4.30 6.96 -0.90
N ILE A 101 -2.97 6.86 -0.73
CA ILE A 101 -2.34 6.36 0.49
C ILE A 101 -2.77 7.19 1.71
N ARG A 102 -2.73 8.53 1.61
CA ARG A 102 -3.16 9.42 2.69
C ARG A 102 -4.60 9.15 3.11
N LYS A 103 -5.53 8.99 2.16
CA LYS A 103 -6.94 8.69 2.45
C LYS A 103 -7.13 7.32 3.08
N MET A 104 -6.41 6.31 2.62
CA MET A 104 -6.48 4.97 3.19
C MET A 104 -5.93 4.92 4.62
N SER A 105 -4.80 5.59 4.88
CA SER A 105 -4.25 5.75 6.23
C SER A 105 -5.17 6.58 7.14
N SER A 106 -5.81 7.62 6.61
CA SER A 106 -6.69 8.50 7.41
C SER A 106 -8.03 7.87 7.73
N LYS A 107 -8.69 7.17 6.80
CA LYS A 107 -9.98 6.49 7.06
C LYS A 107 -9.89 5.56 8.27
N HIS A 108 -8.72 4.96 8.49
CA HIS A 108 -8.48 4.10 9.66
C HIS A 108 -8.24 4.87 10.96
N LYS A 109 -7.64 6.07 10.91
CA LYS A 109 -7.54 6.94 12.10
C LYS A 109 -8.93 7.36 12.61
N TRP A 110 -9.91 7.53 11.71
CA TRP A 110 -11.28 7.88 12.08
C TRP A 110 -12.14 6.68 12.47
N ALA A 111 -11.87 5.48 11.96
CA ALA A 111 -12.58 4.27 12.38
C ALA A 111 -12.32 3.88 13.85
N HIS A 112 -11.25 4.39 14.46
CA HIS A 112 -10.89 4.17 15.87
C HIS A 112 -11.17 5.37 16.79
N ALA A 113 -11.67 6.49 16.26
CA ALA A 113 -12.18 7.53 17.14
C ALA A 113 -13.46 6.97 17.79
N PRO A 114 -13.52 6.81 19.12
CA PRO A 114 -14.80 6.53 19.75
C PRO A 114 -15.71 7.68 19.34
N VAL A 115 -16.88 7.35 18.79
CA VAL A 115 -17.96 8.33 18.65
C VAL A 115 -18.18 8.85 20.06
N LEU A 116 -17.72 10.07 20.33
CA LEU A 116 -18.07 10.80 21.54
C LEU A 116 -19.58 10.98 21.44
N ASN A 117 -20.32 10.02 21.99
CA ASN A 117 -21.74 10.18 22.20
C ASN A 117 -21.90 11.40 23.11
N GLN A 118 -22.57 12.38 22.54
CA GLN A 118 -23.07 13.58 23.19
C GLN A 118 -24.13 13.24 24.23
#